data_AF-A0A317PKD3-F1
#
_entry.id   AF-A0A317PKD3-F1
#
_cell.length_a   1.000
_cell.length_b   1.000
_cell.length_c   1.000
_cell.angle_alpha   90.00
_cell.angle_beta   90.00
_cell.angle_gamma   90.00
#
_symmetry.space_group_name_H-M   'P 1'
#
loop_
_entity.id
_entity.type
_entity.pdbx_description
1 polymer ?
#
loop_
_entity_poly.entity_id
_entity_poly.type
_entity_poly.pdbx_seq_one_letter_code
_entity_poly.pdbx_strand_id
1 'polypeptide(L)'
;MFSGAQVSLYPMSDDFVGVIFGAIGALDAWRDRLRIETDDISTLLVGPPEILFPAMRDLLLSAAGSGVHCVLSAAVSRGCPGEPDDPVCTPISDGPDGRPLGERIYAARAAVAGSGLTGQQVAAQFSLYPLGAGHHMDEIYGCIEFLKSSGVFDRSKNFCTKLSGDAGPVFATLSEAFTRFGAGAGHVALDVTVSANSPSAA
;
A
#
# COMPACT_ATOMS: atom_id res chain seq x y z
N MET A 1 15.13 -6.40 0.53
CA MET A 1 13.80 -7.05 0.38
C MET A 1 13.10 -6.37 -0.78
N PHE A 2 12.65 -7.11 -1.79
CA PHE A 2 11.79 -6.57 -2.82
C PHE A 2 10.32 -6.86 -2.49
N SER A 3 9.45 -5.94 -2.87
CA SER A 3 7.99 -6.05 -2.80
C SER A 3 7.41 -5.71 -4.17
N GLY A 4 6.31 -6.36 -4.51
CA GLY A 4 5.60 -6.16 -5.76
C GLY A 4 4.20 -5.63 -5.51
N ALA A 5 3.69 -4.79 -6.40
CA ALA A 5 2.29 -4.44 -6.47
C ALA A 5 1.80 -4.56 -7.92
N GLN A 6 0.67 -5.22 -8.13
CA GLN A 6 -0.13 -5.08 -9.34
C GLN A 6 -1.18 -4.02 -9.09
N VAL A 7 -1.08 -2.90 -9.80
CA VAL A 7 -1.90 -1.70 -9.55
C VAL A 7 -2.77 -1.41 -10.76
N SER A 8 -4.08 -1.28 -10.54
CA SER A 8 -5.04 -0.81 -11.53
C SER A 8 -5.62 0.52 -11.10
N LEU A 9 -5.75 1.44 -12.05
CA LEU A 9 -6.32 2.77 -11.85
C LEU A 9 -7.62 2.89 -12.66
N TYR A 10 -8.69 3.32 -11.98
CA TYR A 10 -10.02 3.46 -12.55
C TYR A 10 -10.49 4.91 -12.38
N PRO A 11 -10.29 5.77 -13.39
CA PRO A 11 -10.96 7.07 -13.46
C PRO A 11 -12.40 6.89 -13.95
N MET A 12 -13.37 7.45 -13.22
CA MET A 12 -14.77 7.47 -13.62
C MET A 12 -15.03 8.65 -14.57
N SER A 13 -14.43 8.60 -15.77
CA SER A 13 -14.49 9.65 -16.79
C SER A 13 -14.42 9.07 -18.20
N ASP A 14 -15.03 9.74 -19.17
CA ASP A 14 -14.89 9.40 -20.59
C ASP A 14 -13.44 9.60 -21.08
N ASP A 15 -12.69 10.50 -20.45
CA ASP A 15 -11.26 10.70 -20.67
C ASP A 15 -10.39 9.81 -19.77
N PHE A 16 -10.86 8.58 -19.46
CA PHE A 16 -10.08 7.65 -18.63
C PHE A 16 -8.69 7.37 -19.22
N VAL A 17 -8.57 7.36 -20.56
CA VAL A 17 -7.30 7.15 -21.26
C VAL A 17 -6.31 8.26 -20.92
N GLY A 18 -6.69 9.54 -21.11
CA GLY A 18 -5.82 10.67 -20.80
C GLY A 18 -5.39 10.69 -19.33
N VAL A 19 -6.33 10.42 -18.42
CA VAL A 19 -6.05 10.38 -16.97
C VAL A 19 -5.09 9.24 -16.60
N ILE A 20 -5.29 8.03 -17.14
CA ILE A 20 -4.42 6.87 -16.83
C ILE A 20 -3.00 7.12 -17.34
N PHE A 21 -2.82 7.52 -18.60
CA PHE A 21 -1.48 7.75 -19.14
C PHE A 21 -0.77 8.92 -18.46
N GLY A 22 -1.50 9.99 -18.11
CA GLY A 22 -0.96 11.10 -17.32
C GLY A 22 -0.52 10.65 -15.92
N ALA A 23 -1.31 9.79 -15.26
CA ALA A 23 -0.98 9.24 -13.96
C ALA A 23 0.25 8.31 -14.01
N ILE A 24 0.34 7.43 -15.01
CA ILE A 24 1.51 6.55 -15.21
C ILE A 24 2.78 7.39 -15.42
N GLY A 25 2.70 8.54 -16.09
CA GLY A 25 3.83 9.46 -16.23
C GLY A 25 4.40 9.96 -14.90
N ALA A 26 3.60 10.05 -13.84
CA ALA A 26 4.09 10.41 -12.50
C ALA A 26 5.02 9.35 -11.90
N LEU A 27 4.98 8.11 -12.41
CA LEU A 27 5.88 7.05 -12.00
C LEU A 27 7.31 7.22 -12.56
N ASP A 28 7.54 8.13 -13.50
CA ASP A 28 8.87 8.40 -14.07
C ASP A 28 9.90 8.78 -12.99
N ALA A 29 9.46 9.48 -11.94
CA ALA A 29 10.30 9.85 -10.79
C ALA A 29 10.78 8.65 -9.93
N TRP A 30 10.27 7.44 -10.22
CA TRP A 30 10.56 6.22 -9.48
C TRP A 30 11.25 5.15 -10.33
N ARG A 31 11.40 5.35 -11.65
CA ARG A 31 11.93 4.34 -12.59
C ARG A 31 13.38 3.91 -12.32
N ASP A 32 14.14 4.74 -11.62
CA ASP A 32 15.51 4.42 -11.20
C ASP A 32 15.55 3.38 -10.06
N ARG A 33 14.45 3.22 -9.32
CA ARG A 33 14.34 2.36 -8.15
C ARG A 33 13.22 1.32 -8.24
N LEU A 34 12.33 1.45 -9.22
CA LEU A 34 11.23 0.52 -9.51
C LEU A 34 11.37 -0.07 -10.91
N ARG A 35 11.19 -1.39 -11.02
CA ARG A 35 10.78 -2.03 -12.28
C ARG A 35 9.29 -1.75 -12.46
N ILE A 36 8.94 -1.20 -13.62
CA ILE A 36 7.58 -0.75 -13.95
C ILE A 36 7.19 -1.33 -15.32
N GLU A 37 6.13 -2.13 -15.35
CA GLU A 37 5.63 -2.77 -16.57
C GLU A 37 4.10 -2.64 -16.59
N THR A 38 3.54 -2.24 -17.73
CA THR A 38 2.09 -2.02 -17.88
C THR A 38 1.55 -2.97 -18.94
N ASP A 39 0.46 -3.65 -18.60
CA ASP A 39 -0.35 -4.45 -19.51
C ASP A 39 -1.77 -3.88 -19.63
N ASP A 40 -2.69 -4.62 -20.24
CA ASP A 40 -4.07 -4.22 -20.46
C ASP A 40 -4.96 -4.29 -19.20
N ILE A 41 -4.44 -4.81 -18.08
CA ILE A 41 -5.15 -4.98 -16.81
C ILE A 41 -4.58 -4.07 -15.72
N SER A 42 -3.25 -3.96 -15.64
CA SER A 42 -2.56 -3.35 -14.50
C SER A 42 -1.18 -2.81 -14.86
N THR A 43 -0.59 -2.10 -13.90
CA THR A 43 0.82 -1.72 -13.89
C THR A 43 1.52 -2.42 -12.73
N LEU A 44 2.51 -3.23 -13.05
CA LEU A 44 3.42 -3.87 -12.13
C LEU A 44 4.41 -2.84 -11.59
N LEU A 45 4.56 -2.79 -10.27
CA LEU A 45 5.60 -2.05 -9.57
C LEU A 45 6.41 -3.03 -8.72
N VAL A 46 7.72 -3.12 -8.96
CA VAL A 46 8.62 -3.98 -8.18
C VAL A 46 9.82 -3.19 -7.69
N GLY A 47 10.05 -3.21 -6.38
CA GLY A 47 11.15 -2.48 -5.76
C GLY A 47 11.20 -2.61 -4.24
N PRO A 48 12.01 -1.77 -3.56
CA PRO A 48 12.02 -1.70 -2.11
C PRO A 48 10.63 -1.34 -1.53
N PRO A 49 10.21 -1.97 -0.42
CA PRO A 49 8.89 -1.73 0.18
C PRO A 49 8.66 -0.27 0.60
N GLU A 50 9.71 0.44 1.00
CA GLU A 50 9.66 1.83 1.44
C GLU A 50 9.30 2.82 0.32
N ILE A 51 9.43 2.42 -0.95
CA ILE A 51 9.07 3.27 -2.10
C ILE A 51 7.80 2.84 -2.81
N LEU A 52 7.32 1.62 -2.57
CA LEU A 52 6.16 1.06 -3.28
C LEU A 52 4.87 1.84 -2.99
N PHE A 53 4.54 2.06 -1.71
CA PHE A 53 3.36 2.82 -1.31
C PHE A 53 3.45 4.31 -1.67
N PRO A 54 4.62 4.99 -1.52
CA PRO A 54 4.80 6.33 -2.08
C PRO A 54 4.56 6.42 -3.59
N ALA A 55 5.03 5.46 -4.38
CA ALA A 55 4.77 5.45 -5.83
C ALA A 55 3.28 5.24 -6.15
N MET A 56 2.61 4.31 -5.45
CA MET A 56 1.16 4.11 -5.58
C MET A 56 0.36 5.37 -5.19
N ARG A 57 0.80 6.07 -4.13
CA ARG A 57 0.21 7.35 -3.71
C ARG A 57 0.34 8.37 -4.83
N ASP A 58 1.55 8.58 -5.34
CA ASP A 58 1.82 9.61 -6.36
C ASP A 58 1.07 9.31 -7.67
N LEU A 59 0.94 8.03 -8.05
CA LEU A 59 0.07 7.58 -9.14
C LEU A 59 -1.39 8.02 -8.92
N LEU A 60 -1.97 7.73 -7.75
CA LEU A 60 -3.34 8.13 -7.43
C LEU A 60 -3.49 9.65 -7.37
N LEU A 61 -2.52 10.37 -6.78
CA LEU A 61 -2.57 11.82 -6.65
C LEU A 61 -2.48 12.52 -8.01
N SER A 62 -1.66 12.00 -8.93
CA SER A 62 -1.61 12.49 -10.31
C SER A 62 -2.96 12.35 -10.99
N ALA A 63 -3.61 11.19 -10.85
CA ALA A 63 -4.96 10.97 -11.38
C ALA A 63 -6.01 11.88 -10.72
N ALA A 64 -6.00 11.97 -9.39
CA ALA A 64 -6.95 12.77 -8.61
C ALA A 64 -6.79 14.28 -8.85
N GLY A 65 -5.60 14.74 -9.25
CA GLY A 65 -5.33 16.13 -9.62
C GLY A 65 -6.16 16.63 -10.82
N SER A 66 -6.71 15.72 -11.62
CA SER A 66 -7.69 16.05 -12.68
C SER A 66 -9.06 16.51 -12.14
N GLY A 67 -9.33 16.29 -10.85
CA GLY A 67 -10.65 16.51 -10.22
C GLY A 67 -11.65 15.37 -10.47
N VAL A 68 -11.30 14.37 -11.28
CA VAL A 68 -12.14 13.19 -11.55
C VAL A 68 -12.14 12.25 -10.34
N HIS A 69 -13.26 11.55 -10.12
CA HIS A 69 -13.32 10.41 -9.20
C HIS A 69 -12.40 9.30 -9.70
N CYS A 70 -11.35 9.02 -8.94
CA CYS A 70 -10.39 7.97 -9.26
C CYS A 70 -10.32 6.92 -8.15
N VAL A 71 -10.26 5.66 -8.56
CA VAL A 71 -10.01 4.53 -7.66
C VAL A 71 -8.72 3.83 -8.07
N LEU A 72 -7.80 3.65 -7.13
CA LEU A 72 -6.66 2.76 -7.26
C LEU A 72 -7.00 1.44 -6.56
N SER A 73 -6.84 0.32 -7.23
CA SER A 73 -6.91 -1.01 -6.63
C SER A 73 -5.59 -1.73 -6.82
N ALA A 74 -5.09 -2.40 -5.79
CA ALA A 74 -3.83 -3.10 -5.87
C ALA A 74 -3.78 -4.38 -5.02
N ALA A 75 -3.13 -5.39 -5.58
CA ALA A 75 -2.63 -6.54 -4.85
C ALA A 75 -1.12 -6.34 -4.60
N VAL A 76 -0.73 -6.28 -3.33
CA VAL A 76 0.63 -6.01 -2.89
C VAL A 76 1.18 -7.24 -2.19
N SER A 77 2.42 -7.62 -2.49
CA SER A 77 3.01 -8.87 -1.99
C SER A 77 4.50 -8.69 -1.70
N ARG A 78 4.97 -9.32 -0.61
CA ARG A 78 6.40 -9.44 -0.28
C ARG A 78 6.71 -10.84 0.20
N GLY A 79 7.94 -11.27 -0.02
CA GLY A 79 8.38 -12.62 0.38
C GLY A 79 7.71 -13.73 -0.44
N CYS A 80 7.15 -13.41 -1.60
CA CYS A 80 6.69 -14.42 -2.55
C CYS A 80 7.91 -15.20 -3.06
N PRO A 81 7.88 -16.55 -3.04
CA PRO A 81 9.00 -17.37 -3.52
C PRO A 81 9.31 -17.20 -5.02
N GLY A 82 8.41 -16.55 -5.77
CA GLY A 82 8.61 -16.16 -7.16
C GLY A 82 8.66 -17.31 -8.17
N GLU A 83 8.92 -16.94 -9.43
CA GLU A 83 9.47 -17.86 -10.40
C GLU A 83 10.95 -18.07 -10.10
N PRO A 84 11.46 -19.31 -10.16
CA PRO A 84 12.81 -19.67 -9.71
C PRO A 84 13.96 -18.94 -10.42
N ASP A 85 13.69 -18.21 -11.50
CA ASP A 85 14.67 -17.51 -12.33
C ASP A 85 14.67 -15.97 -12.17
N ASP A 86 13.81 -15.36 -11.33
CA ASP A 86 13.83 -13.91 -11.07
C ASP A 86 14.65 -13.57 -9.81
N PRO A 87 15.80 -12.88 -9.91
CA PRO A 87 16.63 -12.51 -8.75
C PRO A 87 15.93 -11.59 -7.72
N VAL A 88 14.81 -10.95 -8.11
CA VAL A 88 13.94 -10.19 -7.20
C VAL A 88 13.30 -11.11 -6.14
N CYS A 89 13.12 -12.39 -6.45
CA CYS A 89 12.38 -13.36 -5.65
C CYS A 89 13.27 -14.19 -4.70
N THR A 90 14.33 -13.58 -4.16
CA THR A 90 15.17 -14.29 -3.17
C THR A 90 14.44 -14.38 -1.81
N PRO A 91 14.27 -15.60 -1.25
CA PRO A 91 13.65 -15.77 0.07
C PRO A 91 14.38 -15.01 1.16
N ILE A 92 13.61 -14.50 2.12
CA ILE A 92 14.13 -13.72 3.23
C ILE A 92 14.94 -14.63 4.17
N SER A 93 16.18 -14.23 4.49
CA SER A 93 17.01 -14.85 5.54
C SER A 93 16.95 -14.09 6.88
N ASP A 94 16.38 -12.88 6.90
CA ASP A 94 16.26 -12.06 8.11
C ASP A 94 14.89 -12.29 8.78
N GLY A 95 14.91 -12.69 10.06
CA GLY A 95 13.70 -12.94 10.84
C GLY A 95 12.83 -11.69 11.05
N PRO A 96 11.68 -11.82 11.76
CA PRO A 96 10.90 -10.67 12.24
C PRO A 96 11.79 -9.57 12.80
N ASP A 97 11.39 -8.33 12.56
CA ASP A 97 11.90 -7.17 13.28
C ASP A 97 11.85 -7.53 14.77
N GLY A 98 13.01 -7.89 15.34
CA GLY A 98 13.12 -8.53 16.65
C GLY A 98 12.74 -7.62 17.81
N ARG A 99 12.30 -6.39 17.51
CA ARG A 99 11.76 -5.43 18.46
C ARG A 99 10.46 -5.93 19.08
N PRO A 100 10.24 -5.65 20.39
CA PRO A 100 8.96 -5.87 21.04
C PRO A 100 7.80 -5.24 20.28
N LEU A 101 6.62 -5.88 20.31
CA LEU A 101 5.44 -5.42 19.56
C LEU A 101 5.09 -3.95 19.84
N GLY A 102 5.12 -3.53 21.11
CA GLY A 102 4.83 -2.15 21.49
C GLY A 102 5.79 -1.12 20.87
N GLU A 103 7.08 -1.45 20.71
CA GLU A 103 8.05 -0.59 20.04
C GLU A 103 7.78 -0.49 18.53
N ARG A 104 7.38 -1.60 17.91
CA ARG A 104 6.96 -1.61 16.49
C ARG A 104 5.73 -0.74 16.27
N ILE A 105 4.72 -0.83 17.13
CA ILE A 105 3.51 0.02 17.08
C ILE A 105 3.88 1.49 17.26
N TYR A 106 4.74 1.82 18.23
CA TYR A 106 5.20 3.20 18.45
C TYR A 106 5.93 3.75 17.21
N ALA A 107 6.88 2.99 16.66
CA ALA A 107 7.62 3.39 15.47
C ALA A 107 6.71 3.59 14.25
N ALA A 108 5.72 2.69 14.05
CA ALA A 108 4.73 2.81 12.98
C ALA A 108 3.91 4.10 13.10
N ARG A 109 3.44 4.41 14.31
CA ARG A 109 2.69 5.66 14.57
C ARG A 109 3.55 6.91 14.34
N ALA A 110 4.82 6.87 14.76
CA ALA A 110 5.75 7.97 14.54
C ALA A 110 6.00 8.19 13.03
N ALA A 111 6.13 7.12 12.24
CA ALA A 111 6.26 7.21 10.80
C ALA A 111 5.01 7.81 10.13
N VAL A 112 3.80 7.40 10.55
CA VAL A 112 2.55 7.99 10.06
C VAL A 112 2.45 9.47 10.44
N ALA A 113 2.76 9.84 11.68
CA ALA A 113 2.73 11.24 12.13
C ALA A 113 3.76 12.12 11.42
N GLY A 114 4.91 11.54 11.05
CA GLY A 114 5.96 12.20 10.26
C GLY A 114 5.68 12.23 8.76
N SER A 115 4.61 11.58 8.28
CA SER A 115 4.24 11.63 6.88
C SER A 115 3.71 13.02 6.54
N GLY A 116 4.26 13.62 5.47
CA GLY A 116 3.81 14.92 4.98
C GLY A 116 2.36 14.84 4.48
N LEU A 117 1.59 15.92 4.71
CA LEU A 117 0.25 16.07 4.13
C LEU A 117 0.34 16.39 2.65
N THR A 118 -0.57 15.82 1.86
CA THR A 118 -0.63 16.04 0.40
C THR A 118 -1.73 17.02 0.00
N GLY A 119 -2.70 17.25 0.89
CA GLY A 119 -3.89 18.06 0.64
C GLY A 119 -5.04 17.28 -0.02
N GLN A 120 -4.81 16.04 -0.47
CA GLN A 120 -5.83 15.20 -1.09
C GLN A 120 -6.45 14.26 -0.06
N GLN A 121 -7.75 14.40 0.17
CA GLN A 121 -8.51 13.44 0.99
C GLN A 121 -8.81 12.17 0.19
N VAL A 122 -8.65 11.03 0.86
CA VAL A 122 -8.92 9.70 0.31
C VAL A 122 -9.62 8.82 1.33
N ALA A 123 -10.34 7.81 0.84
CA ALA A 123 -10.83 6.70 1.63
C ALA A 123 -10.22 5.39 1.11
N ALA A 124 -9.71 4.56 2.00
CA ALA A 124 -9.14 3.26 1.65
C ALA A 124 -9.89 2.12 2.32
N GLN A 125 -9.97 0.98 1.64
CA GLN A 125 -10.31 -0.31 2.24
C GLN A 125 -9.16 -1.26 1.95
N PHE A 126 -8.71 -1.98 2.95
CA PHE A 126 -7.64 -2.95 2.76
C PHE A 126 -7.78 -4.17 3.67
N SER A 127 -7.16 -5.25 3.23
CA SER A 127 -7.07 -6.52 3.94
C SER A 127 -5.61 -6.97 3.94
N LEU A 128 -5.11 -7.41 5.09
CA LEU A 128 -3.74 -7.89 5.27
C LEU A 128 -3.77 -9.40 5.52
N TYR A 129 -2.93 -10.12 4.81
CA TYR A 129 -2.82 -11.58 4.89
C TYR A 129 -1.38 -11.96 5.24
N PRO A 130 -1.07 -12.13 6.54
CA PRO A 130 0.18 -12.74 6.96
C PRO A 130 0.12 -14.24 6.63
N LEU A 131 0.89 -14.68 5.63
CA LEU A 131 0.92 -16.07 5.17
C LEU A 131 2.06 -16.84 5.86
N GLY A 132 1.79 -18.08 6.26
CA GLY A 132 2.77 -18.98 6.88
C GLY A 132 2.28 -19.64 8.18
N ALA A 133 3.03 -20.62 8.68
CA ALA A 133 2.73 -21.32 9.93
C ALA A 133 3.41 -20.64 11.13
N GLY A 134 2.65 -20.20 12.14
CA GLY A 134 3.21 -19.58 13.36
C GLY A 134 2.24 -18.66 14.11
N HIS A 135 2.79 -17.79 14.98
CA HIS A 135 2.11 -16.77 15.81
C HIS A 135 1.44 -15.63 14.99
N HIS A 136 0.73 -15.95 13.91
CA HIS A 136 0.06 -14.99 13.03
C HIS A 136 -0.96 -14.11 13.76
N MET A 137 -1.59 -14.63 14.81
CA MET A 137 -2.58 -13.87 15.58
C MET A 137 -1.98 -12.69 16.33
N ASP A 138 -0.79 -12.83 16.93
CA ASP A 138 -0.13 -11.72 17.66
C ASP A 138 0.22 -10.57 16.70
N GLU A 139 0.69 -10.92 15.49
CA GLU A 139 0.94 -9.95 14.41
C GLU A 139 -0.34 -9.27 13.93
N ILE A 140 -1.44 -10.02 13.77
CA ILE A 140 -2.75 -9.47 13.40
C ILE A 140 -3.27 -8.52 14.48
N TYR A 141 -3.23 -8.91 15.76
CA TYR A 141 -3.68 -8.07 16.86
C TYR A 141 -2.83 -6.81 17.01
N GLY A 142 -1.51 -6.95 16.88
CA GLY A 142 -0.60 -5.82 16.85
C GLY A 142 -0.88 -4.85 15.70
N CYS A 143 -1.15 -5.37 14.51
CA CYS A 143 -1.55 -4.56 13.37
C CYS A 143 -2.87 -3.83 13.63
N ILE A 144 -3.87 -4.52 14.20
CA ILE A 144 -5.16 -3.91 14.58
C ILE A 144 -4.97 -2.78 15.60
N GLU A 145 -4.12 -2.98 16.62
CA GLU A 145 -3.80 -1.96 17.62
C GLU A 145 -3.16 -0.73 16.97
N PHE A 146 -2.17 -0.95 16.11
CA PHE A 146 -1.55 0.11 15.31
C PHE A 146 -2.59 0.85 14.46
N LEU A 147 -3.41 0.13 13.69
CA LEU A 147 -4.41 0.74 12.81
C LEU A 147 -5.35 1.63 13.61
N LYS A 148 -5.93 1.14 14.71
CA LYS A 148 -6.83 1.91 15.57
C LYS A 148 -6.19 3.16 16.19
N SER A 149 -4.86 3.21 16.26
CA SER A 149 -4.09 4.33 16.82
C SER A 149 -3.32 5.16 15.78
N SER A 150 -3.55 4.90 14.49
CA SER A 150 -2.89 5.58 13.34
C SER A 150 -3.36 7.01 13.09
N GLY A 151 -4.55 7.37 13.58
CA GLY A 151 -5.19 8.67 13.30
C GLY A 151 -5.97 8.73 11.98
N VAL A 152 -5.86 7.72 11.11
CA VAL A 152 -6.63 7.60 9.85
C VAL A 152 -7.60 6.41 9.85
N PHE A 153 -7.72 5.70 10.97
CA PHE A 153 -8.69 4.62 11.10
C PHE A 153 -10.11 5.18 11.16
N ASP A 154 -10.98 4.69 10.26
CA ASP A 154 -12.41 4.99 10.26
C ASP A 154 -13.15 3.89 11.03
N ARG A 155 -13.14 2.66 10.49
CA ARG A 155 -13.87 1.54 11.09
C ARG A 155 -13.41 0.19 10.57
N SER A 156 -13.70 -0.84 11.36
CA SER A 156 -13.70 -2.23 10.89
C SER A 156 -14.92 -2.49 10.01
N LYS A 157 -14.76 -3.29 8.95
CA LYS A 157 -15.84 -3.81 8.11
C LYS A 157 -15.71 -5.32 8.03
N ASN A 158 -16.75 -5.98 7.51
CA ASN A 158 -16.61 -7.38 7.13
C ASN A 158 -15.49 -7.49 6.08
N PHE A 159 -14.53 -8.38 6.34
CA PHE A 159 -13.41 -8.74 5.46
C PHE A 159 -12.28 -7.71 5.31
N CYS A 160 -12.49 -6.44 5.67
CA CYS A 160 -11.48 -5.39 5.50
C CYS A 160 -11.52 -4.32 6.61
N THR A 161 -10.49 -3.48 6.66
CA THR A 161 -10.47 -2.26 7.48
C THR A 161 -10.62 -1.05 6.57
N LYS A 162 -11.44 -0.07 7.00
CA LYS A 162 -11.58 1.21 6.31
C LYS A 162 -10.68 2.27 6.97
N LEU A 163 -9.89 2.96 6.15
CA LEU A 163 -9.13 4.15 6.52
C LEU A 163 -9.70 5.37 5.80
N SER A 164 -9.54 6.55 6.37
CA SER A 164 -9.96 7.82 5.79
C SER A 164 -9.06 8.95 6.29
N GLY A 165 -8.71 9.88 5.40
CA GLY A 165 -7.91 11.05 5.74
C GLY A 165 -7.10 11.57 4.56
N ASP A 166 -6.07 12.37 4.85
CA ASP A 166 -5.11 12.82 3.85
C ASP A 166 -4.31 11.62 3.27
N ALA A 167 -4.04 11.66 1.96
CA ALA A 167 -3.37 10.56 1.27
C ALA A 167 -1.98 10.25 1.84
N GLY A 168 -1.23 11.24 2.36
CA GLY A 168 0.07 11.01 2.98
C GLY A 168 -0.02 10.02 4.15
N PRO A 169 -0.73 10.37 5.23
CA PRO A 169 -0.96 9.49 6.38
C PRO A 169 -1.68 8.17 6.04
N VAL A 170 -2.61 8.16 5.09
CA VAL A 170 -3.30 6.93 4.67
C VAL A 170 -2.32 5.94 4.02
N PHE A 171 -1.52 6.38 3.05
CA PHE A 171 -0.55 5.50 2.40
C PHE A 171 0.62 5.13 3.32
N ALA A 172 1.03 6.02 4.22
CA ALA A 172 1.99 5.68 5.27
C ALA A 172 1.44 4.57 6.17
N THR A 173 0.16 4.66 6.58
CA THR A 173 -0.47 3.62 7.41
C THR A 173 -0.51 2.26 6.71
N LEU A 174 -0.82 2.23 5.41
CA LEU A 174 -0.81 1.00 4.61
C LEU A 174 0.62 0.41 4.50
N SER A 175 1.62 1.25 4.26
CA SER A 175 3.03 0.85 4.19
C SER A 175 3.51 0.24 5.51
N GLU A 176 3.22 0.89 6.62
CA GLU A 176 3.61 0.45 7.96
C GLU A 176 2.89 -0.85 8.35
N ALA A 177 1.60 -0.97 8.02
CA ALA A 177 0.83 -2.21 8.19
C ALA A 177 1.46 -3.39 7.43
N PHE A 178 1.86 -3.16 6.17
CA PHE A 178 2.43 -4.17 5.30
C PHE A 178 3.86 -4.61 5.70
N THR A 179 4.69 -3.65 6.11
CA THR A 179 6.12 -3.89 6.34
C THR A 179 6.45 -4.35 7.74
N ARG A 180 5.72 -3.88 8.76
CA ARG A 180 6.05 -4.15 10.18
C ARG A 180 5.28 -5.29 10.81
N PHE A 181 4.14 -5.66 10.23
CA PHE A 181 3.28 -6.70 10.77
C PHE A 181 3.26 -7.91 9.83
N GLY A 182 3.30 -9.09 10.44
CA GLY A 182 3.51 -10.37 9.77
C GLY A 182 4.86 -10.98 10.14
N ALA A 183 5.04 -12.27 9.85
CA ALA A 183 6.32 -12.92 10.11
C ALA A 183 7.42 -12.25 9.27
N GLY A 184 8.58 -11.90 9.86
CA GLY A 184 9.59 -11.12 9.12
C GLY A 184 10.22 -11.83 7.94
N ALA A 185 10.32 -13.16 8.00
CA ALA A 185 10.68 -14.00 6.86
C ALA A 185 9.47 -14.58 6.12
N GLY A 186 8.25 -14.17 6.51
CA GLY A 186 7.00 -14.70 5.97
C GLY A 186 6.51 -13.95 4.75
N HIS A 187 5.76 -14.66 3.93
CA HIS A 187 5.03 -14.08 2.81
C HIS A 187 3.88 -13.23 3.38
N VAL A 188 3.82 -11.96 3.01
CA VAL A 188 2.67 -11.08 3.34
C VAL A 188 2.04 -10.62 2.05
N ALA A 189 0.71 -10.77 1.97
CA ALA A 189 -0.09 -10.18 0.91
C ALA A 189 -1.03 -9.11 1.48
N LEU A 190 -1.35 -8.11 0.68
CA LEU A 190 -2.27 -7.03 1.01
C LEU A 190 -3.10 -6.68 -0.21
N ASP A 191 -4.42 -6.72 -0.06
CA ASP A 191 -5.35 -6.17 -1.05
C ASP A 191 -5.78 -4.79 -0.57
N VAL A 192 -5.74 -3.80 -1.46
CA VAL A 192 -6.15 -2.43 -1.14
C VAL A 192 -6.91 -1.79 -2.27
N THR A 193 -7.94 -1.03 -1.91
CA THR A 193 -8.67 -0.12 -2.80
C THR A 193 -8.69 1.25 -2.15
N VAL A 194 -8.19 2.27 -2.86
CA VAL A 194 -8.15 3.67 -2.42
C VAL A 194 -8.95 4.53 -3.38
N SER A 195 -9.84 5.37 -2.86
CA SER A 195 -10.75 6.23 -3.62
C SER A 195 -10.45 7.69 -3.32
N ALA A 196 -10.32 8.50 -4.37
CA ALA A 196 -10.17 9.95 -4.31
C ALA A 196 -11.30 10.63 -5.11
N ASN A 197 -11.79 11.78 -4.64
CA ASN A 197 -12.84 12.57 -5.30
C ASN A 197 -14.17 11.81 -5.53
N SER A 198 -14.52 10.87 -4.65
CA SER A 198 -15.81 10.17 -4.72
C SER A 198 -16.97 11.16 -4.61
N PRO A 199 -17.98 11.13 -5.48
CA PRO A 199 -19.11 12.08 -5.44
C PRO A 199 -20.00 11.92 -4.20
N SER A 200 -19.91 10.78 -3.53
CA SER A 200 -20.61 10.50 -2.27
C SER A 200 -19.85 10.96 -1.02
N ALA A 201 -18.65 11.52 -1.18
CA ALA A 201 -17.87 12.07 -0.06
C ALA A 201 -18.15 13.56 0.20
N ALA A 202 -18.91 14.21 -0.69
CA ALA A 202 -19.39 15.59 -0.54
C ALA A 202 -20.59 15.70 0.41
#